data_AF-A0A971YE08-F1
#
_entry.id   AF-A0A971YE08-F1
#
_cell.length_a   1.000
_cell.length_b   1.000
_cell.length_c   1.000
_cell.angle_alpha   90.00
_cell.angle_beta   90.00
_cell.angle_gamma   90.00
#
_symmetry.space_group_name_H-M   'P 1'
#
loop_
_entity.id
_entity.type
_entity.pdbx_description
1 polymer ?
#
loop_
_entity_poly.entity_id
_entity_poly.type
_entity_poly.pdbx_seq_one_letter_code
_entity_poly.pdbx_strand_id
1 'polypeptide(L)'
;MRWYMVLIVCALLAPTETWAHRVTMFAYIDGSDVVAECGYSKSKRVRHGAIEVFDAASGELLVHTQTDEQGFVRFPLPEKIRNTGNGLRLVLKAGEGHQAEWIIQPEEYASVHVAHSTAQDSDLAASTSLAAQQGPAGDTDHSSAQQALHGLTRAELEDLFGAVLDAKLAPIKRALLEDNEPGLREIIGGIGWIFGLAGVAGYCLHRRRV
;
A
#
# COMPACT_ATOMS: atom_id res chain seq x y z
N MET A 1 -23.09 14.04 46.60
CA MET A 1 -21.65 13.70 46.73
C MET A 1 -21.25 12.39 46.05
N ARG A 2 -21.99 11.29 46.19
CA ARG A 2 -21.65 9.99 45.56
C ARG A 2 -21.56 10.04 44.03
N TRP A 3 -22.44 10.80 43.37
CA TRP A 3 -22.43 10.92 41.90
C TRP A 3 -21.30 11.79 41.35
N TYR A 4 -20.86 12.80 42.11
CA TYR A 4 -19.67 13.59 41.77
C TYR A 4 -18.42 12.72 41.79
N MET A 5 -18.32 11.80 42.76
CA MET A 5 -17.19 10.89 42.82
C MET A 5 -17.19 9.89 41.65
N VAL A 6 -18.36 9.38 41.24
CA VAL A 6 -18.48 8.50 40.06
C VAL A 6 -18.11 9.25 38.77
N LEU A 7 -18.55 10.50 38.59
CA LEU A 7 -18.19 11.31 37.42
C LEU A 7 -16.69 11.63 37.37
N ILE A 8 -16.07 11.92 38.51
CA ILE A 8 -14.61 12.16 38.59
C ILE A 8 -13.85 10.86 38.25
N VAL A 9 -14.24 9.72 38.79
CA VAL A 9 -13.62 8.43 38.48
C VAL A 9 -13.77 8.08 36.99
N CYS A 10 -14.96 8.27 36.40
CA CYS A 10 -15.16 8.06 34.96
C CYS A 10 -14.32 9.02 34.10
N ALA A 11 -14.09 10.26 34.54
CA ALA A 11 -13.23 11.20 33.83
C ALA A 11 -11.74 10.84 33.91
N LEU A 12 -11.27 10.23 35.01
CA LEU A 12 -9.90 9.72 35.12
C LEU A 12 -9.67 8.41 34.36
N LEU A 13 -10.74 7.64 34.08
CA LEU A 13 -10.69 6.43 33.25
C LEU A 13 -10.93 6.70 31.76
N ALA A 14 -11.13 7.97 31.37
CA ALA A 14 -11.24 8.30 29.96
C ALA A 14 -9.90 7.99 29.27
N PRO A 15 -9.91 7.22 28.16
CA PRO A 15 -8.68 6.92 27.44
C PRO A 15 -8.06 8.25 26.98
N THR A 16 -6.83 8.53 27.44
CA THR A 16 -6.06 9.62 26.87
C THR A 16 -5.50 9.12 25.56
N GLU A 17 -5.90 9.75 24.46
CA GLU A 17 -5.27 9.54 23.16
C GLU A 17 -3.79 9.91 23.31
N THR A 18 -2.94 8.92 23.51
CA THR A 18 -1.50 9.14 23.51
C THR A 18 -1.13 9.52 22.09
N TRP A 19 -0.57 10.71 21.89
CA TRP A 19 0.12 11.11 20.66
C TRP A 19 1.35 10.20 20.45
N ALA A 20 1.09 8.96 20.10
CA ALA A 20 2.09 8.03 19.62
C ALA A 20 2.43 8.46 18.19
N HIS A 21 3.72 8.55 17.89
CA HIS A 21 4.16 8.92 16.56
C HIS A 21 3.74 7.81 15.59
N ARG A 22 2.79 8.10 14.69
CA ARG A 22 2.29 7.13 13.72
C ARG A 22 3.45 6.55 12.90
N VAL A 23 3.57 5.23 12.92
CA VAL A 23 4.43 4.47 12.01
C VAL A 23 3.59 3.95 10.86
N THR A 24 4.13 4.02 9.65
CA THR A 24 3.50 3.61 8.40
C THR A 24 4.37 2.57 7.71
N MET A 25 3.71 1.59 7.09
CA MET A 25 4.32 0.59 6.23
C MET A 25 3.52 0.54 4.94
N PHE A 26 4.20 0.45 3.82
CA PHE A 26 3.61 0.21 2.50
C PHE A 26 4.32 -1.01 1.92
N ALA A 27 3.58 -2.05 1.55
CA ALA A 27 4.15 -3.22 0.91
C ALA A 27 3.48 -3.51 -0.43
N TYR A 28 4.26 -3.97 -1.39
CA TYR A 28 3.83 -4.26 -2.75
C TYR A 28 4.69 -5.36 -3.36
N ILE A 29 4.25 -5.84 -4.51
CA ILE A 29 4.94 -6.91 -5.27
C ILE A 29 5.74 -6.27 -6.39
N ASP A 30 7.04 -6.55 -6.42
CA ASP A 30 7.96 -6.16 -7.49
C ASP A 30 8.54 -7.43 -8.12
N GLY A 31 7.98 -7.81 -9.28
CA GLY A 31 8.32 -9.05 -9.96
C GLY A 31 8.01 -10.28 -9.08
N SER A 32 9.06 -11.00 -8.67
CA SER A 32 8.96 -12.18 -7.80
C SER A 32 9.02 -11.88 -6.30
N ASP A 33 9.32 -10.63 -5.96
CA ASP A 33 9.70 -10.23 -4.62
C ASP A 33 8.63 -9.35 -3.98
N VAL A 34 8.55 -9.44 -2.66
CA VAL A 34 7.79 -8.52 -1.83
C VAL A 34 8.73 -7.41 -1.40
N VAL A 35 8.34 -6.17 -1.65
CA VAL A 35 9.04 -4.97 -1.21
C VAL A 35 8.18 -4.26 -0.18
N ALA A 36 8.79 -3.84 0.93
CA ALA A 36 8.11 -3.00 1.91
C ALA A 36 8.96 -1.78 2.26
N GLU A 37 8.30 -0.62 2.34
CA GLU A 37 8.86 0.66 2.76
C GLU A 37 8.21 1.08 4.09
N CYS A 38 9.05 1.46 5.06
CA CYS A 38 8.63 1.74 6.43
C CYS A 38 9.14 3.12 6.89
N GLY A 39 8.25 3.90 7.50
CA GLY A 39 8.55 5.26 7.94
C GLY A 39 7.69 5.73 9.10
N TYR A 40 8.10 6.86 9.68
CA TYR A 40 7.31 7.61 10.64
C TYR A 40 6.74 8.86 9.96
N SER A 41 5.67 9.43 10.52
CA SER A 41 4.93 10.59 9.98
C SER A 41 5.75 11.84 9.62
N LYS A 42 6.98 12.00 10.14
CA LYS A 42 7.87 13.16 9.90
C LYS A 42 9.04 12.85 8.94
N SER A 43 8.80 12.04 7.92
CA SER A 43 9.80 11.65 6.91
C SER A 43 11.02 10.88 7.46
N LYS A 44 10.97 10.45 8.73
CA LYS A 44 12.01 9.59 9.31
C LYS A 44 11.77 8.14 8.87
N ARG A 45 12.84 7.43 8.55
CA ARG A 45 12.79 6.03 8.15
C ARG A 45 12.89 5.11 9.37
N VAL A 46 12.20 3.98 9.32
CA VAL A 46 12.32 2.93 10.33
C VAL A 46 13.54 2.09 9.99
N ARG A 47 14.61 2.19 10.77
CA ARG A 47 15.87 1.47 10.52
C ARG A 47 15.97 0.26 11.42
N HIS A 48 16.40 -0.89 10.88
CA HIS A 48 16.51 -2.15 11.61
C HIS A 48 15.18 -2.54 12.29
N GLY A 49 14.05 -2.14 11.72
CA GLY A 49 12.72 -2.48 12.24
C GLY A 49 12.39 -3.91 11.91
N ALA A 50 11.93 -4.68 12.89
CA ALA A 50 11.58 -6.09 12.69
C ALA A 50 10.28 -6.22 11.90
N ILE A 51 10.29 -7.02 10.84
CA ILE A 51 9.14 -7.33 10.00
C ILE A 51 8.88 -8.83 10.09
N GLU A 52 7.67 -9.15 10.54
CA GLU A 52 7.14 -10.51 10.59
C GLU A 52 6.07 -10.66 9.52
N VAL A 53 6.23 -11.67 8.68
CA VAL A 53 5.35 -11.93 7.53
C VAL A 53 4.59 -13.20 7.79
N PHE A 54 3.27 -13.12 7.71
CA PHE A 54 2.35 -14.21 8.00
C PHE A 54 1.50 -14.55 6.78
N ASP A 55 1.05 -15.80 6.72
CA ASP A 55 -0.12 -16.15 5.91
C ASP A 55 -1.36 -15.50 6.53
N ALA A 56 -2.09 -14.69 5.76
CA ALA A 56 -3.27 -13.97 6.26
C ALA A 56 -4.43 -14.91 6.62
N ALA A 57 -4.53 -16.10 6.01
CA ALA A 57 -5.59 -17.04 6.28
C ALA A 57 -5.28 -17.95 7.46
N SER A 58 -4.07 -18.51 7.51
CA SER A 58 -3.67 -19.47 8.56
C SER A 58 -3.02 -18.84 9.79
N GLY A 59 -2.48 -17.62 9.65
CA GLY A 59 -1.71 -16.96 10.71
C GLY A 59 -0.31 -17.56 10.91
N GLU A 60 0.14 -18.49 10.06
CA GLU A 60 1.48 -19.07 10.12
C GLU A 60 2.54 -18.00 9.83
N LEU A 61 3.59 -17.92 10.64
CA LEU A 61 4.75 -17.07 10.36
C LEU A 61 5.58 -17.69 9.23
N LEU A 62 5.73 -16.95 8.13
CA LEU A 62 6.43 -17.38 6.92
C LEU A 62 7.85 -16.84 6.84
N VAL A 63 8.04 -15.56 7.17
CA VAL A 63 9.32 -14.86 7.05
C VAL A 63 9.50 -13.91 8.24
N HIS A 64 10.71 -13.83 8.76
CA HIS A 64 11.14 -12.81 9.71
C HIS A 64 12.36 -12.09 9.14
N THR A 65 12.27 -10.76 9.01
CA THR A 65 13.29 -9.93 8.37
C THR A 65 13.36 -8.56 9.05
N GLN A 66 14.27 -7.69 8.61
CA GLN A 66 14.41 -6.33 9.13
C GLN A 66 14.59 -5.31 8.00
N THR A 67 14.19 -4.06 8.26
CA THR A 67 14.43 -2.95 7.34
C THR A 67 15.88 -2.49 7.36
N ASP A 68 16.35 -1.98 6.23
CA ASP A 68 17.67 -1.37 6.08
C ASP A 68 17.76 0.07 6.63
N GLU A 69 18.88 0.76 6.39
CA GLU A 69 19.12 2.14 6.81
C GLU A 69 18.18 3.16 6.14
N GLN A 70 17.63 2.81 4.97
CA GLN A 70 16.68 3.61 4.22
C GLN A 70 15.22 3.28 4.56
N GLY A 71 14.99 2.25 5.40
CA GLY A 71 13.66 1.80 5.80
C GLY A 71 12.98 0.88 4.80
N PHE A 72 13.75 0.24 3.92
CA PHE A 72 13.26 -0.73 2.96
C PHE A 72 13.58 -2.15 3.38
N VAL A 73 12.75 -3.10 2.93
CA VAL A 73 13.09 -4.51 2.90
C VAL A 73 12.61 -5.14 1.61
N ARG A 74 13.36 -6.12 1.11
CA ARG A 74 13.02 -6.91 -0.06
C ARG A 74 13.26 -8.38 0.23
N PHE A 75 12.29 -9.23 -0.06
CA PHE A 75 12.39 -10.68 0.12
C PHE A 75 11.55 -11.42 -0.92
N PRO A 76 11.91 -12.65 -1.31
CA PRO A 76 11.14 -13.40 -2.30
C PRO A 76 9.74 -13.76 -1.77
N LEU A 77 8.72 -13.69 -2.62
CA LEU A 77 7.35 -14.09 -2.27
C LEU A 77 7.34 -15.60 -1.89
N PRO A 78 6.94 -15.98 -0.65
CA PRO A 78 7.01 -17.36 -0.20
C PRO A 78 6.21 -18.34 -1.08
N GLU A 79 6.81 -19.46 -1.47
CA GLU A 79 6.18 -20.45 -2.35
C GLU A 79 4.86 -20.99 -1.80
N LYS A 80 4.75 -21.15 -0.48
CA LYS A 80 3.50 -21.56 0.18
C LYS A 80 2.33 -20.67 -0.23
N ILE A 81 2.54 -19.36 -0.26
CA ILE A 81 1.51 -18.37 -0.62
C ILE A 81 1.22 -18.39 -2.12
N ARG A 82 2.24 -18.58 -2.95
CA ARG A 82 2.06 -18.75 -4.40
C ARG A 82 1.16 -19.94 -4.74
N ASN A 83 1.26 -21.02 -3.96
CA ASN A 83 0.49 -22.24 -4.19
C ASN A 83 -0.91 -22.21 -3.57
N THR A 84 -1.09 -21.55 -2.41
CA THR A 84 -2.40 -21.47 -1.74
C THR A 84 -3.28 -20.33 -2.24
N GLY A 85 -2.69 -19.25 -2.76
CA GLY A 85 -3.43 -18.04 -3.15
C GLY A 85 -3.97 -17.26 -1.94
N ASN A 86 -3.32 -17.36 -0.78
CA ASN A 86 -3.74 -16.66 0.43
C ASN A 86 -3.13 -15.25 0.54
N GLY A 87 -3.80 -14.32 1.22
CA GLY A 87 -3.20 -13.00 1.46
C GLY A 87 -1.89 -13.08 2.25
N LEU A 88 -1.03 -12.09 2.09
CA LEU A 88 0.23 -11.97 2.84
C LEU A 88 0.12 -10.83 3.84
N ARG A 89 0.26 -11.12 5.14
CA ARG A 89 0.10 -10.14 6.22
C ARG A 89 1.47 -9.79 6.80
N LEU A 90 1.91 -8.56 6.61
CA LEU A 90 3.17 -8.05 7.12
C LEU A 90 2.91 -7.25 8.39
N VAL A 91 3.72 -7.47 9.43
CA VAL A 91 3.68 -6.75 10.69
C VAL A 91 5.05 -6.16 10.97
N LEU A 92 5.12 -4.83 10.97
CA LEU A 92 6.32 -4.07 11.34
C LEU A 92 6.29 -3.76 12.83
N LYS A 93 7.38 -4.07 13.52
CA LYS A 93 7.68 -3.67 14.91
C LYS A 93 8.84 -2.68 14.88
N ALA A 94 8.51 -1.39 14.95
CA ALA A 94 9.47 -0.29 14.82
C ALA A 94 10.09 0.18 16.16
N GLY A 95 9.92 -0.62 17.23
CA GLY A 95 10.42 -0.33 18.58
C GLY A 95 9.45 0.48 19.46
N GLU A 96 9.66 0.46 20.78
CA GLU A 96 8.91 1.26 21.77
C GLU A 96 7.37 1.20 21.66
N GLY A 97 6.82 0.06 21.21
CA GLY A 97 5.37 -0.11 21.02
C GLY A 97 4.82 0.43 19.69
N HIS A 98 5.66 0.93 18.80
CA HIS A 98 5.25 1.33 17.45
C HIS A 98 5.11 0.10 16.54
N GLN A 99 3.89 -0.10 16.02
CA GLN A 99 3.58 -1.19 15.12
C GLN A 99 2.79 -0.68 13.90
N ALA A 100 3.09 -1.22 12.72
CA ALA A 100 2.27 -1.07 11.52
C ALA A 100 1.94 -2.44 10.95
N GLU A 101 0.82 -2.53 10.25
CA GLU A 101 0.36 -3.75 9.60
C GLU A 101 -0.06 -3.44 8.17
N TRP A 102 0.24 -4.38 7.26
CA TRP A 102 -0.13 -4.31 5.86
C TRP A 102 -0.56 -5.68 5.35
N ILE A 103 -1.59 -5.73 4.52
CA ILE A 103 -2.07 -6.97 3.90
C ILE A 103 -1.95 -6.80 2.40
N ILE A 104 -1.16 -7.66 1.76
CA ILE A 104 -1.13 -7.81 0.30
C ILE A 104 -2.19 -8.83 -0.07
N GLN A 105 -3.15 -8.43 -0.90
CA GLN A 105 -4.22 -9.32 -1.33
C GLN A 105 -3.73 -10.31 -2.40
N PRO A 106 -4.34 -11.51 -2.50
CA PRO A 106 -3.97 -12.52 -3.50
C PRO A 106 -3.92 -12.03 -4.94
N GLU A 107 -4.85 -11.15 -5.29
CA GLU A 107 -5.02 -10.60 -6.63
C GLU A 107 -3.81 -9.74 -7.06
N GLU A 108 -3.11 -9.12 -6.09
CA GLU A 108 -1.98 -8.23 -6.34
C GLU A 108 -0.74 -8.98 -6.85
N TYR A 109 -0.46 -10.19 -6.35
CA TYR A 109 0.63 -11.00 -6.89
C TYR A 109 0.18 -11.95 -8.01
N ALA A 110 -1.11 -12.31 -8.10
CA ALA A 110 -1.62 -13.10 -9.22
C ALA A 110 -1.55 -12.34 -10.55
N SER A 111 -1.81 -11.02 -10.53
CA SER A 111 -1.81 -10.17 -11.72
C SER A 111 -0.40 -9.90 -12.28
N VAL A 112 0.63 -9.83 -11.43
CA VAL A 112 2.04 -9.64 -11.85
C VAL A 112 2.60 -10.87 -12.56
N HIS A 113 2.20 -12.08 -12.14
CA HIS A 113 2.60 -13.34 -12.80
C HIS A 113 2.06 -13.48 -14.24
N VAL A 114 0.87 -12.93 -14.54
CA VAL A 114 0.28 -12.98 -15.89
C VAL A 114 0.98 -12.01 -16.85
N ALA A 115 1.37 -10.83 -16.36
CA ALA A 115 2.07 -9.82 -17.17
C ALA A 115 3.52 -10.22 -17.53
N HIS A 116 4.18 -11.05 -16.71
CA HIS A 116 5.54 -11.51 -16.98
C HIS A 116 5.59 -12.83 -17.77
N SER A 117 4.63 -13.73 -17.57
CA SER A 117 4.57 -15.01 -18.33
C SER A 117 4.25 -14.80 -19.82
N THR A 118 3.59 -13.71 -20.19
CA THR A 118 3.34 -13.36 -21.60
C THR A 118 4.55 -12.76 -22.33
N ALA A 119 5.61 -12.37 -21.60
CA ALA A 119 6.82 -11.79 -22.19
C ALA A 119 7.96 -12.80 -22.41
N GLN A 120 7.93 -14.00 -21.80
CA GLN A 120 9.01 -14.99 -21.91
C GLN A 120 8.77 -16.07 -22.99
N ASP A 121 7.56 -16.21 -23.53
CA ASP A 121 7.24 -17.25 -24.54
C ASP A 121 7.41 -16.78 -26.00
N SER A 122 7.80 -15.52 -26.24
CA SER A 122 8.02 -14.99 -27.61
C SER A 122 9.46 -15.08 -28.10
N ASP A 123 10.41 -15.58 -27.31
CA ASP A 123 11.85 -15.55 -27.64
C ASP A 123 12.43 -16.90 -28.11
N LEU A 124 11.60 -17.94 -28.31
CA LEU A 124 12.04 -19.29 -28.68
C LEU A 124 11.49 -19.84 -30.02
N ALA A 125 10.95 -19.00 -30.89
CA ALA A 125 10.32 -19.45 -32.16
C ALA A 125 10.89 -18.85 -33.46
N ALA A 126 11.97 -18.07 -33.42
CA ALA A 126 12.55 -17.46 -34.63
C ALA A 126 14.07 -17.68 -34.74
N SER A 127 14.49 -18.93 -34.57
CA SER A 127 15.80 -19.39 -35.05
C SER A 127 15.64 -20.77 -35.66
N THR A 128 15.10 -20.82 -36.89
CA THR A 128 15.42 -21.81 -37.95
C THR A 128 14.58 -21.48 -39.19
N SER A 129 15.14 -20.70 -40.12
CA SER A 129 14.88 -20.90 -41.55
C SER A 129 16.09 -20.40 -42.33
N LEU A 130 16.51 -21.24 -43.26
CA LEU A 130 17.84 -21.32 -43.83
C LEU A 130 18.21 -20.16 -44.76
N ALA A 131 19.53 -19.98 -44.84
CA ALA A 131 20.21 -19.36 -45.96
C ALA A 131 19.84 -19.99 -47.32
N ALA A 132 19.48 -19.15 -48.29
CA ALA A 132 19.92 -19.19 -49.70
C ALA A 132 19.23 -18.05 -50.49
N GLN A 133 20.00 -17.08 -51.00
CA GLN A 133 20.15 -16.76 -52.43
C GLN A 133 21.00 -15.47 -52.60
N GLN A 134 21.96 -15.52 -53.52
CA GLN A 134 22.88 -14.45 -53.94
C GLN A 134 22.16 -13.33 -54.73
N GLY A 135 22.77 -12.12 -54.83
CA GLY A 135 22.23 -10.89 -55.45
C GLY A 135 21.92 -10.94 -56.97
N PRO A 136 21.68 -9.81 -57.71
CA PRO A 136 22.07 -8.41 -57.42
C PRO A 136 21.00 -7.30 -57.73
N ALA A 137 21.35 -6.06 -57.36
CA ALA A 137 20.91 -4.75 -57.93
C ALA A 137 19.42 -4.36 -57.95
N GLY A 138 19.10 -3.23 -57.31
CA GLY A 138 17.83 -2.51 -57.53
C GLY A 138 17.51 -1.52 -56.41
N ASP A 139 17.30 -0.28 -56.80
CA ASP A 139 17.21 0.93 -55.98
C ASP A 139 15.86 1.08 -55.22
N THR A 140 15.84 2.04 -54.29
CA THR A 140 14.69 2.78 -53.73
C THR A 140 13.77 2.13 -52.68
N ASP A 141 13.89 2.68 -51.46
CA ASP A 141 12.82 3.28 -50.64
C ASP A 141 11.50 2.51 -50.51
N HIS A 142 11.42 1.62 -49.50
CA HIS A 142 10.18 1.42 -48.74
C HIS A 142 10.39 0.82 -47.33
N SER A 143 11.61 0.83 -46.78
CA SER A 143 11.91 0.22 -45.47
C SER A 143 11.85 1.20 -44.29
N SER A 144 11.53 2.47 -44.50
CA SER A 144 11.55 3.51 -43.45
C SER A 144 10.21 3.71 -42.75
N ALA A 145 9.09 3.22 -43.30
CA ALA A 145 7.77 3.31 -42.67
C ALA A 145 7.48 2.18 -41.67
N GLN A 146 7.99 0.96 -41.92
CA GLN A 146 7.86 -0.16 -40.99
C GLN A 146 8.81 -0.05 -39.77
N GLN A 147 9.88 0.74 -39.87
CA GLN A 147 10.87 0.90 -38.79
C GLN A 147 10.47 1.93 -37.73
N ALA A 148 9.57 2.86 -38.05
CA ALA A 148 9.04 3.84 -37.10
C ALA A 148 8.05 3.24 -36.08
N LEU A 149 7.54 2.02 -36.34
CA LEU A 149 6.60 1.31 -35.46
C LEU A 149 7.27 0.29 -34.53
N HIS A 150 8.54 -0.06 -34.78
CA HIS A 150 9.32 -1.01 -33.96
C HIS A 150 10.26 -0.33 -32.95
N GLY A 151 10.27 1.00 -32.89
CA GLY A 151 11.28 1.78 -32.18
C GLY A 151 10.93 2.25 -30.77
N LEU A 152 9.76 1.92 -30.20
CA LEU A 152 9.61 2.08 -28.75
C LEU A 152 10.24 0.87 -28.08
N THR A 153 11.44 1.08 -27.55
CA THR A 153 12.05 0.09 -26.68
C THR A 153 11.16 -0.14 -25.46
N ARG A 154 11.06 -1.37 -24.96
CA ARG A 154 10.25 -1.71 -23.78
C ARG A 154 10.52 -0.77 -22.59
N ALA A 155 11.78 -0.35 -22.44
CA ALA A 155 12.22 0.60 -21.42
C ALA A 155 11.62 2.01 -21.61
N GLU A 156 11.56 2.54 -22.83
CA GLU A 156 10.92 3.83 -23.10
C GLU A 156 9.40 3.79 -22.88
N LEU A 157 8.78 2.66 -23.19
CA LEU A 157 7.35 2.47 -22.93
C LEU A 157 7.06 2.45 -21.42
N GLU A 158 7.86 1.71 -20.65
CA GLU A 158 7.78 1.66 -19.18
C GLU A 158 7.99 3.04 -18.54
N ASP A 159 8.96 3.82 -19.02
CA ASP A 159 9.22 5.19 -18.52
C ASP A 159 8.05 6.15 -18.83
N LEU A 160 7.49 6.06 -20.04
CA LEU A 160 6.37 6.90 -20.47
C LEU A 160 5.07 6.56 -19.73
N PHE A 161 4.81 5.26 -19.51
CA PHE A 161 3.69 4.82 -18.66
C PHE A 161 3.91 5.21 -17.20
N GLY A 162 5.12 5.07 -16.67
CA GLY A 162 5.47 5.46 -15.31
C GLY A 162 5.20 6.95 -15.08
N ALA A 163 5.67 7.81 -15.98
CA ALA A 163 5.45 9.25 -15.92
C ALA A 163 3.96 9.63 -15.98
N VAL A 164 3.18 8.99 -16.87
CA VAL A 164 1.73 9.24 -16.98
C VAL A 164 0.99 8.75 -15.73
N LEU A 165 1.36 7.58 -15.20
CA LEU A 165 0.74 7.01 -14.02
C LEU A 165 1.04 7.84 -12.78
N ASP A 166 2.28 8.28 -12.58
CA ASP A 166 2.64 9.17 -11.48
C ASP A 166 1.94 10.52 -11.58
N ALA A 167 1.80 11.08 -12.77
CA ALA A 167 1.03 12.31 -12.97
C ALA A 167 -0.45 12.13 -12.57
N LYS A 168 -1.03 10.95 -12.80
CA LYS A 168 -2.42 10.63 -12.43
C LYS A 168 -2.58 10.23 -10.96
N LEU A 169 -1.57 9.63 -10.36
CA LEU A 169 -1.58 9.21 -8.96
C LEU A 169 -1.17 10.33 -8.00
N ALA A 170 -0.41 11.33 -8.45
CA ALA A 170 0.02 12.45 -7.62
C ALA A 170 -1.13 13.15 -6.85
N PRO A 171 -2.32 13.42 -7.43
CA PRO A 171 -3.44 14.02 -6.71
C PRO A 171 -3.99 13.10 -5.61
N ILE A 172 -4.05 11.79 -5.87
CA ILE A 172 -4.57 10.79 -4.92
C ILE A 172 -3.57 10.57 -3.79
N LYS A 173 -2.28 10.41 -4.12
CA LYS A 173 -1.17 10.36 -3.15
C LYS A 173 -1.21 11.60 -2.25
N ARG A 174 -1.43 12.79 -2.82
CA ARG A 174 -1.53 14.04 -2.06
C ARG A 174 -2.76 14.07 -1.14
N ALA A 175 -3.93 13.66 -1.62
CA ALA A 175 -5.15 13.60 -0.83
C ALA A 175 -5.11 12.56 0.31
N LEU A 176 -4.33 11.49 0.16
CA LEU A 176 -4.10 10.48 1.20
C LEU A 176 -3.05 10.91 2.23
N LEU A 177 -2.07 11.73 1.81
CA LEU A 177 -1.07 12.32 2.69
C LEU A 177 -1.61 13.55 3.44
N GLU A 178 -2.67 14.17 2.94
CA GLU A 178 -3.42 15.21 3.64
C GLU A 178 -4.29 14.53 4.70
N ASP A 179 -3.74 14.46 5.93
CA ASP A 179 -4.34 13.83 7.10
C ASP A 179 -5.83 14.23 7.26
N ASN A 180 -6.72 13.26 7.06
CA ASN A 180 -8.14 13.37 7.42
C ASN A 180 -8.33 13.00 8.90
N GLU A 181 -7.50 13.54 9.78
CA GLU A 181 -7.75 13.40 11.21
C GLU A 181 -8.86 14.39 11.62
N PRO A 182 -9.91 13.94 12.32
CA PRO A 182 -10.94 14.83 12.83
C PRO A 182 -10.30 15.94 13.66
N GLY A 183 -10.44 17.17 13.19
CA GLY A 183 -9.94 18.32 13.91
C GLY A 183 -10.62 18.47 15.26
N LEU A 184 -9.99 19.25 16.15
CA LEU A 184 -10.57 19.58 17.46
C LEU A 184 -11.97 20.19 17.33
N ARG A 185 -12.24 20.90 16.23
CA ARG A 185 -13.55 21.53 15.95
C ARG A 185 -14.63 20.50 15.68
N GLU A 186 -14.32 19.46 14.91
CA GLU A 186 -15.23 18.36 14.58
C GLU A 186 -15.55 17.54 15.83
N ILE A 187 -14.55 17.28 16.69
CA ILE A 187 -14.73 16.56 17.96
C ILE A 187 -15.61 17.38 18.92
N ILE A 188 -15.27 18.65 19.16
CA ILE A 188 -16.05 19.53 20.04
C ILE A 188 -17.47 19.75 19.48
N GLY A 189 -17.59 19.90 18.16
CA GLY A 189 -18.88 20.02 17.48
C GLY A 189 -19.75 18.79 17.64
N GLY A 190 -19.20 17.59 17.46
CA GLY A 190 -19.90 16.33 17.66
C GLY A 190 -20.37 16.15 19.11
N ILE A 191 -19.50 16.45 20.08
CA ILE A 191 -19.85 16.43 21.52
C ILE A 191 -20.99 17.43 21.80
N GLY A 192 -20.90 18.64 21.28
CA GLY A 192 -21.93 19.67 21.42
C GLY A 192 -23.30 19.23 20.86
N TRP A 193 -23.32 18.50 19.74
CA TRP A 193 -24.55 17.98 19.15
C TRP A 193 -25.23 16.91 20.03
N ILE A 194 -24.44 15.99 20.61
CA ILE A 194 -24.94 14.96 21.53
C ILE A 194 -25.58 15.60 22.77
N PHE A 195 -24.88 16.53 23.42
CA PHE A 195 -25.41 17.22 24.60
C PHE A 195 -26.58 18.14 24.26
N GLY A 196 -26.55 18.79 23.10
CA GLY A 196 -27.65 19.63 22.60
C GLY A 196 -28.94 18.83 22.43
N LEU A 197 -28.89 17.69 21.75
CA LEU A 197 -30.06 16.82 21.57
C LEU A 197 -30.53 16.19 22.88
N ALA A 198 -29.62 15.71 23.72
CA ALA A 198 -29.95 15.16 25.03
C ALA A 198 -30.65 16.22 25.91
N GLY A 199 -30.19 17.47 25.87
CA GLY A 199 -30.79 18.60 26.57
C GLY A 199 -32.21 18.91 26.08
N VAL A 200 -32.42 18.98 24.75
CA VAL A 200 -33.75 19.21 24.17
C VAL A 200 -34.71 18.07 24.51
N ALA A 201 -34.27 16.82 24.37
CA ALA A 201 -35.07 15.66 24.75
C ALA A 201 -35.45 15.69 26.24
N GLY A 202 -34.48 15.96 27.12
CA GLY A 202 -34.69 16.10 28.56
C GLY A 202 -35.70 17.20 28.90
N TYR A 203 -35.61 18.36 28.25
CA TYR A 203 -36.57 19.46 28.43
C TYR A 203 -37.99 19.05 28.02
N CYS A 204 -38.15 18.41 26.86
CA CYS A 204 -39.45 17.91 26.41
C CYS A 204 -40.02 16.82 27.32
N LEU A 205 -39.20 15.90 27.80
CA LEU A 205 -39.58 14.85 28.75
C LEU A 205 -39.98 15.42 30.12
N HIS A 206 -39.29 16.45 30.60
CA HIS A 206 -39.64 17.14 31.84
C HIS A 206 -40.99 17.85 31.72
N ARG A 207 -41.23 18.53 30.59
CA ARG A 207 -42.51 19.23 30.35
C ARG A 207 -43.70 18.30 30.14
N ARG A 208 -43.48 17.02 29.83
CA ARG A 208 -44.55 15.99 29.77
C ARG A 208 -44.91 15.39 31.13
N ARG A 209 -44.12 15.66 32.18
CA ARG A 209 -44.38 15.19 33.56
C ARG A 209 -45.01 16.25 34.46
N VAL A 210 -45.15 17.49 33.97
CA VAL A 210 -45.91 18.59 34.59
C VAL A 210 -47.21 18.73 33.82
#